data_AF-A0A496UK11-F1
#
_entry.id   AF-A0A496UK11-F1
#
_cell.length_a   1.000
_cell.length_b   1.000
_cell.length_c   1.000
_cell.angle_alpha   90.00
_cell.angle_beta   90.00
_cell.angle_gamma   90.00
#
_symmetry.space_group_name_H-M   'P 1'
#
loop_
_entity.id
_entity.type
_entity.pdbx_description
1 polymer ?
#
loop_
_entity_poly.entity_id
_entity_poly.type
_entity_poly.pdbx_seq_one_letter_code
_entity_poly.pdbx_strand_id
1 'polypeptide(L)' 'MWFVYICDRSGQLYTGITTDINHRMKQHKAHLLYSESHTDRESAGKRERQIKGWTRKKKLALIASSNQQG' A
#
# COMPACT_ATOMS: atom_id res chain seq x y z
N MET A 1 -2.25 14.48 5.50
CA MET A 1 -2.10 13.58 4.34
C MET A 1 -2.19 12.15 4.81
N TRP A 2 -3.05 11.34 4.20
CA TRP A 2 -3.15 9.90 4.45
C TRP A 2 -2.48 9.14 3.33
N PHE A 3 -1.89 8.00 3.64
CA PHE A 3 -1.26 7.15 2.64
C PHE A 3 -1.90 5.77 2.64
N VAL A 4 -2.19 5.26 1.46
CA VAL A 4 -2.51 3.85 1.23
C VAL A 4 -1.22 3.15 0.85
N TYR A 5 -0.93 2.00 1.43
CA TYR A 5 0.28 1.26 1.14
C TYR A 5 0.01 -0.22 0.89
N ILE A 6 0.88 -0.83 0.08
CA ILE A 6 1.03 -2.28 -0.02
C ILE A 6 2.43 -2.62 0.47
N CYS A 7 2.52 -3.56 1.40
CA CYS A 7 3.80 -4.09 1.84
C CYS A 7 3.84 -5.62 1.75
N ASP A 8 5.04 -6.15 1.56
CA ASP A 8 5.31 -7.56 1.75
C ASP A 8 5.77 -7.81 3.18
N ARG A 9 5.12 -8.76 3.84
CA ARG A 9 5.56 -9.31 5.12
C ARG A 9 5.64 -10.82 4.95
N SER A 10 6.86 -11.32 4.82
CA SER A 10 7.14 -12.76 4.71
C SER A 10 6.39 -13.44 3.56
N GLY A 11 6.28 -12.79 2.39
CA GLY A 11 5.62 -13.33 1.18
C GLY A 11 4.11 -13.08 1.08
N GLN A 12 3.49 -12.54 2.14
CA GLN A 12 2.10 -12.13 2.14
C GLN A 12 1.97 -10.61 1.92
N LEU A 13 1.15 -10.24 0.94
CA LEU A 13 0.86 -8.84 0.61
C LEU A 13 -0.19 -8.28 1.57
N TYR A 14 0.19 -7.28 2.34
CA TYR A 14 -0.69 -6.53 3.22
C TYR A 14 -1.04 -5.18 2.61
N THR A 15 -2.30 -4.79 2.78
CA THR A 15 -2.83 -3.49 2.34
C THR A 15 -3.33 -2.74 3.57
N GLY A 16 -2.97 -1.46 3.68
CA GLY A 16 -3.46 -0.64 4.79
C GLY A 16 -3.35 0.85 4.50
N ILE A 17 -3.87 1.65 5.43
CA ILE A 17 -3.70 3.10 5.41
C ILE A 17 -2.94 3.57 6.65
N THR A 18 -2.15 4.61 6.51
CA THR A 18 -1.43 5.25 7.62
C THR A 18 -1.09 6.70 7.27
N THR A 19 -0.85 7.53 8.26
CA THR A 19 -0.24 8.84 8.08
C THR A 19 1.29 8.75 8.05
N ASP A 20 1.87 7.64 8.52
CA ASP A 20 3.31 7.49 8.71
C ASP A 20 3.81 6.09 8.27
N ILE A 21 4.16 5.98 6.98
CA ILE A 21 4.58 4.70 6.39
C ILE A 21 5.92 4.23 6.96
N ASN A 22 6.90 5.12 7.06
CA ASN A 22 8.25 4.78 7.48
C ASN A 22 8.28 4.15 8.87
N HIS A 23 7.58 4.77 9.82
CA HIS A 23 7.45 4.24 11.17
C HIS A 23 6.82 2.84 11.17
N ARG A 24 5.76 2.65 10.37
CA ARG A 24 5.01 1.40 10.31
C ARG A 24 5.80 0.25 9.66
N MET A 25 6.56 0.54 8.59
CA MET A 25 7.42 -0.45 7.93
C MET A 25 8.54 -0.91 8.87
N LYS A 26 9.16 0.04 9.59
CA LYS A 26 10.18 -0.27 10.59
C LYS A 26 9.62 -1.11 11.73
N GLN A 27 8.45 -0.77 12.27
CA GLN A 27 7.82 -1.49 13.37
C GLN A 27 7.45 -2.93 13.00
N HIS A 28 6.95 -3.16 11.78
CA HIS A 28 6.52 -4.48 11.34
C HIS A 28 7.59 -5.27 10.56
N LYS A 29 8.79 -4.71 10.38
CA LYS A 29 9.86 -5.26 9.53
C LYS A 29 9.31 -5.71 8.16
N ALA A 30 8.48 -4.87 7.57
CA ALA A 30 7.82 -5.12 6.30
C ALA A 30 8.48 -4.31 5.18
N HIS A 31 8.49 -4.86 3.97
CA HIS A 31 9.03 -4.18 2.80
C HIS A 31 7.92 -3.41 2.10
N LEU A 32 8.06 -2.08 2.00
CA LEU A 32 7.14 -1.26 1.24
C LEU A 32 7.28 -1.59 -0.25
N LEU A 33 6.17 -1.94 -0.90
CA LEU A 33 6.12 -2.22 -2.33
C LEU A 33 5.39 -1.14 -3.10
N TYR A 34 4.45 -0.44 -2.45
CA TYR A 34 3.65 0.60 -3.07
C TYR A 34 3.14 1.57 -2.01
N SER A 35 3.05 2.85 -2.37
CA SER A 35 2.41 3.90 -1.57
C SER A 35 1.72 4.92 -2.44
N GLU A 36 0.51 5.32 -2.05
CA GLU A 36 -0.31 6.35 -2.72
C GLU A 36 -0.76 7.37 -1.67
N SER A 37 -0.68 8.67 -1.98
CA SER A 37 -1.07 9.74 -1.06
C SER A 37 -2.49 10.25 -1.34
N HIS A 38 -3.17 10.63 -0.27
CA HIS A 38 -4.57 11.06 -0.28
C HIS A 38 -4.77 12.22 0.70
N THR A 39 -5.69 13.12 0.38
CA THR A 39 -6.00 14.29 1.21
C THR A 39 -6.60 13.87 2.56
N ASP A 40 -7.54 12.93 2.53
CA ASP A 40 -8.39 12.58 3.68
C ASP A 40 -8.46 11.08 3.94
N ARG A 41 -8.71 10.72 5.20
CA ARG A 41 -8.84 9.31 5.65
C ARG A 41 -9.89 8.55 4.84
N GLU A 42 -10.99 9.20 4.51
CA GLU A 42 -12.10 8.57 3.81
C GLU A 42 -11.72 8.18 2.38
N SER A 43 -11.02 9.07 1.65
CA SER A 43 -10.51 8.78 0.31
C SER A 43 -9.49 7.65 0.32
N ALA A 44 -8.56 7.66 1.28
CA ALA A 44 -7.61 6.57 1.50
C ALA A 44 -8.33 5.25 1.85
N GLY A 45 -9.36 5.29 2.70
CA GLY A 45 -10.13 4.11 3.09
C GLY A 45 -10.95 3.51 1.93
N LYS A 46 -11.53 4.34 1.06
CA LYS A 46 -12.21 3.87 -0.16
C LYS A 46 -11.23 3.13 -1.07
N ARG A 47 -10.03 3.69 -1.23
CA ARG A 47 -8.97 3.09 -2.03
C ARG A 47 -8.41 1.80 -1.43
N GLU A 48 -8.19 1.76 -0.12
CA GLU A 48 -7.77 0.54 0.59
C GLU A 48 -8.77 -0.59 0.40
N ARG A 49 -10.09 -0.32 0.54
CA ARG A 49 -11.13 -1.32 0.27
C ARG A 49 -11.11 -1.84 -1.16
N GLN A 50 -10.93 -0.93 -2.14
CA GLN A 50 -10.79 -1.33 -3.55
C GLN A 50 -9.62 -2.29 -3.73
N ILE A 51 -8.43 -1.93 -3.24
CA ILE A 51 -7.22 -2.74 -3.39
C ILE A 51 -7.35 -4.05 -2.60
N LYS A 52 -7.97 -4.04 -1.41
CA LYS A 52 -8.15 -5.23 -0.58
C LYS A 52 -8.95 -6.31 -1.30
N GLY A 53 -9.98 -5.92 -2.07
CA GLY A 53 -10.78 -6.82 -2.91
C GLY A 53 -10.09 -7.27 -4.21
N TRP A 54 -8.91 -6.76 -4.55
CA TRP A 54 -8.20 -7.16 -5.76
C TRP A 54 -7.48 -8.50 -5.60
N THR A 55 -7.40 -9.24 -6.71
CA THR A 55 -6.57 -10.44 -6.81
C THR A 55 -5.08 -10.09 -6.65
N ARG A 56 -4.28 -11.08 -6.23
CA ARG A 56 -2.83 -10.92 -6.09
C ARG A 56 -2.18 -10.40 -7.38
N LYS A 57 -2.60 -10.92 -8.54
CA LYS A 57 -2.10 -10.48 -9.86
C LYS A 57 -2.33 -8.98 -10.11
N LYS A 58 -3.51 -8.47 -9.76
CA LYS A 58 -3.85 -7.05 -9.96
C LYS A 58 -3.07 -6.14 -8.99
N LYS A 59 -2.84 -6.57 -7.74
CA LYS A 59 -1.96 -5.86 -6.80
C LYS A 59 -0.53 -5.79 -7.31
N LEU A 60 0.01 -6.90 -7.82
CA LEU A 60 1.35 -6.95 -8.40
C LEU A 60 1.49 -6.05 -9.63
N ALA A 61 0.46 -6.00 -10.50
CA ALA A 61 0.45 -5.09 -11.64
C ALA A 61 0.48 -3.61 -11.21
N LEU A 62 -0.24 -3.25 -10.14
CA LEU A 62 -0.20 -1.89 -9.57
C LEU A 62 1.20 -1.56 -9.04
N ILE A 63 1.79 -2.46 -8.26
CA ILE A 63 3.16 -2.32 -7.72
C ILE A 63 4.16 -2.14 -8.87
N ALA A 64 4.09 -3.01 -9.89
CA ALA A 64 4.96 -2.94 -11.06
C ALA A 64 4.80 -1.61 -11.79
N SER A 65 3.57 -1.16 -12.02
CA SER A 65 3.29 0.11 -12.71
C SER A 65 3.81 1.33 -11.93
N SER A 66 3.79 1.28 -10.60
CA SER A 66 4.32 2.35 -9.75
C SER A 66 5.85 2.39 -9.73
N ASN A 67 6.51 1.23 -9.82
CA ASN A 67 7.97 1.13 -9.86
C ASN A 67 8.57 1.34 -11.26
N GLN A 68 7.73 1.44 -12.31
CA GLN A 68 8.18 1.69 -13.69
C GLN A 68 8.46 3.17 -14.00
N GLN A 69 8.40 4.06 -13.00
CA GLN A 69 8.97 5.40 -13.12
C GLN A 69 10.45 5.35 -12.69
N GLY A 70 11.24 4.64 -13.49
CA GLY A 70 12.71 4.64 -13.44
C GLY A 70 13.25 5.46 -14.59
#